data_AF-X1Q6Y1-F1
#
_entry.id   AF-X1Q6Y1-F1
#
_cell.length_a   1.000
_cell.length_b   1.000
_cell.length_c   1.000
_cell.angle_alpha   90.00
_cell.angle_beta   90.00
_cell.angle_gamma   90.00
#
_symmetry.space_group_name_H-M   'P 1'
#
loop_
_entity.id
_entity.type
_entity.pdbx_description
1 polymer ?
#
loop_
_entity_poly.entity_id
_entity_poly.type
_entity_poly.pdbx_seq_one_letter_code
_entity_poly.pdbx_strand_id
1 'polypeptide(L)'
;MSYVCGGRLMENKIIQGDAIEEMKKLPNKSVDLVITDPPYNIGVNYGKNKDKNKDYFKWCFKWLKECERVLKKNGSLYVINYP
;
A
#
# COMPACT_ATOMS: atom_id res chain seq x y z
N MET A 1 -11.24 16.19 18.68
CA MET A 1 -12.12 16.85 17.69
C MET A 1 -12.50 15.80 16.67
N SER A 2 -13.73 15.30 16.71
CA SER A 2 -14.17 14.13 15.93
C SER A 2 -14.96 14.59 14.70
N TYR A 3 -14.69 14.00 13.55
CA TYR A 3 -15.60 14.05 12.40
C TYR A 3 -15.86 12.63 11.92
N VAL A 4 -17.14 12.23 11.96
CA VAL A 4 -17.66 11.07 11.24
C VAL A 4 -18.23 11.61 9.93
N CYS A 5 -17.63 11.23 8.80
CA CYS A 5 -18.20 11.47 7.48
C CYS A 5 -18.44 10.11 6.83
N GLY A 6 -19.72 9.71 6.76
CA GLY A 6 -20.12 8.60 5.91
C GLY A 6 -19.84 8.94 4.44
N GLY A 7 -19.37 7.94 3.69
CA GLY A 7 -19.58 7.86 2.24
C GLY A 7 -18.48 8.33 1.29
N ARG A 8 -17.38 8.93 1.74
CA ARG A 8 -16.28 9.30 0.83
C ARG A 8 -14.93 9.02 1.48
N LEU A 9 -14.16 8.11 0.87
CA LEU A 9 -12.72 7.99 1.12
C LEU A 9 -12.12 9.40 1.14
N MET A 10 -11.24 9.70 2.10
CA MET A 10 -10.61 11.03 2.19
C MET A 10 -9.96 11.39 0.84
N GLU A 11 -10.62 12.26 0.06
CA GLU A 11 -10.11 12.67 -1.25
C GLU A 11 -8.88 13.58 -1.02
N ASN A 12 -7.78 13.28 -1.72
CA ASN A 12 -6.56 14.10 -1.83
C ASN A 12 -5.80 14.36 -0.53
N LYS A 13 -5.57 13.34 0.30
CA LYS A 13 -4.69 13.44 1.47
C LYS A 13 -3.53 12.45 1.42
N ILE A 14 -2.39 12.87 1.95
CA ILE A 14 -1.27 11.98 2.25
C ILE A 14 -1.49 11.42 3.66
N ILE A 15 -1.53 10.10 3.78
CA ILE A 15 -1.65 9.41 5.06
C ILE A 15 -0.24 8.98 5.48
N GLN A 16 0.25 9.50 6.60
CA GLN A 16 1.53 9.10 7.17
C GLN A 16 1.31 7.92 8.13
N GLY A 17 1.87 6.76 7.78
CA GLY A 17 1.76 5.55 8.60
C GLY A 17 2.44 4.34 7.94
N ASP A 18 2.32 3.18 8.56
CA ASP A 18 2.67 1.92 7.91
C ASP A 18 1.64 1.63 6.80
N ALA A 19 2.10 1.45 5.57
CA ALA A 19 1.20 1.33 4.42
C ALA A 19 0.21 0.17 4.54
N ILE A 20 0.62 -0.96 5.13
CA ILE A 20 -0.24 -2.14 5.29
C ILE A 20 -1.31 -1.83 6.35
N GLU A 21 -0.92 -1.23 7.48
CA GLU A 21 -1.87 -0.88 8.55
C GLU A 21 -2.84 0.24 8.14
N GLU A 22 -2.40 1.21 7.34
CA GLU A 22 -3.29 2.25 6.81
C GLU A 22 -4.24 1.70 5.74
N MET A 23 -3.77 0.80 4.86
CA MET A 23 -4.63 0.15 3.87
C MET A 23 -5.78 -0.65 4.51
N LYS A 24 -5.54 -1.33 5.65
CA LYS A 24 -6.58 -2.07 6.39
C LYS A 24 -7.78 -1.21 6.80
N LYS A 25 -7.59 0.11 6.95
CA LYS A 25 -8.65 1.05 7.32
C LYS A 25 -9.52 1.45 6.11
N LEU A 26 -9.05 1.19 4.89
CA LEU A 26 -9.79 1.47 3.66
C LEU A 26 -10.88 0.42 3.44
N PRO A 27 -12.07 0.81 2.93
CA PRO A 27 -13.13 -0.15 2.62
C PRO A 27 -12.70 -1.14 1.52
N ASN A 28 -13.27 -2.35 1.54
CA ASN A 28 -13.08 -3.31 0.46
C ASN A 28 -13.62 -2.75 -0.86
N LYS A 29 -13.01 -3.12 -1.99
CA LYS A 29 -13.47 -2.77 -3.34
C LYS A 29 -13.80 -1.28 -3.51
N SER A 30 -12.91 -0.42 -3.02
CA SER A 30 -13.10 1.03 -2.97
C SER A 30 -12.11 1.81 -3.83
N VAL A 31 -11.04 1.15 -4.31
CA VAL A 31 -9.96 1.74 -5.11
C VAL A 31 -10.06 1.26 -6.56
N ASP A 32 -9.98 2.19 -7.52
CA ASP A 32 -9.95 1.88 -8.96
C ASP A 32 -8.54 1.51 -9.45
N LEU A 33 -7.52 2.15 -8.89
CA LEU A 33 -6.13 2.03 -9.32
C LEU A 33 -5.18 2.07 -8.13
N VAL A 34 -4.30 1.09 -8.04
CA VAL A 34 -3.14 1.12 -7.14
C VAL A 34 -1.88 1.23 -7.99
N ILE A 35 -1.05 2.22 -7.68
CA ILE A 35 0.30 2.36 -8.21
C ILE A 35 1.23 2.32 -7.00
N THR A 36 2.20 1.41 -7.02
CA THR A 36 3.12 1.24 -5.90
C THR A 36 4.55 1.08 -6.38
N ASP A 37 5.46 1.67 -5.60
CA ASP A 37 6.90 1.61 -5.76
C ASP A 37 7.53 1.14 -4.43
N PRO A 38 7.45 -0.16 -4.11
CA PRO A 38 7.94 -0.70 -2.85
C PRO A 38 9.47 -0.79 -2.83
N PRO A 39 10.12 -0.91 -1.66
CA PRO A 39 11.54 -1.25 -1.58
C PRO A 39 11.84 -2.56 -2.33
N TYR A 40 12.92 -2.62 -3.11
CA TYR A 40 13.22 -3.73 -4.03
C TYR A 40 14.08 -4.85 -3.44
N ASN A 41 14.50 -4.72 -2.19
CA ASN A 41 15.35 -5.68 -1.49
C ASN A 41 16.79 -5.79 -2.05
N ILE A 42 17.33 -4.70 -2.60
CA ILE A 42 18.65 -4.68 -3.28
C ILE A 42 19.79 -4.07 -2.44
N GLY A 43 19.49 -3.61 -1.22
CA GLY A 43 20.46 -3.02 -0.29
C GLY A 43 20.66 -1.50 -0.42
N VAL A 44 19.76 -0.80 -1.12
CA VAL A 44 19.63 0.66 -1.14
C VAL A 44 19.20 1.16 0.24
N ASN A 45 19.76 2.30 0.65
CA ASN A 45 19.39 2.95 1.91
C ASN A 45 18.38 4.07 1.67
N TYR A 46 17.14 3.87 2.12
CA TYR A 46 16.05 4.86 2.04
C TYR A 46 15.95 5.74 3.30
N GLY A 47 17.05 5.94 4.03
CA GLY A 47 17.14 6.84 5.19
C GLY A 47 16.84 6.21 6.54
N LYS A 48 16.45 4.93 6.59
CA LYS A 48 16.25 4.20 7.87
C LYS A 48 17.15 2.99 8.05
N ASN A 49 17.51 2.28 6.97
CA ASN A 49 18.46 1.16 6.88
C ASN A 49 18.57 0.70 5.41
N LYS A 50 19.50 -0.19 5.09
CA LYS A 50 19.52 -0.91 3.80
C LYS A 50 18.24 -1.75 3.67
N ASP A 51 17.59 -1.71 2.52
CA ASP A 51 16.47 -2.59 2.19
C ASP A 51 16.97 -4.03 1.94
N LYS A 52 17.32 -4.72 3.03
CA LYS A 52 17.66 -6.14 3.02
C LYS A 52 16.77 -6.86 4.03
N ASN A 53 15.71 -7.47 3.52
CA ASN A 53 14.75 -8.25 4.26
C ASN A 53 14.82 -9.72 3.82
N LYS A 54 15.15 -10.62 4.76
CA LYS A 54 15.15 -12.07 4.50
C LYS A 54 13.76 -12.61 4.22
N ASP A 55 12.74 -11.95 4.76
CA ASP A 55 11.32 -12.26 4.58
C ASP A 55 10.67 -11.35 3.52
N TYR A 56 11.44 -10.85 2.54
CA TYR A 56 10.97 -9.88 1.56
C TYR A 56 9.68 -10.33 0.84
N PHE A 57 9.66 -11.53 0.27
CA PHE A 57 8.46 -12.04 -0.41
C PHE A 57 7.28 -12.20 0.55
N LYS A 58 7.52 -12.65 1.79
CA LYS A 58 6.48 -12.77 2.81
C LYS A 58 5.91 -11.39 3.17
N TRP A 59 6.74 -10.36 3.21
CA TRP A 59 6.31 -8.99 3.35
C TRP A 59 5.54 -8.51 2.10
N CYS A 60 5.99 -8.85 0.90
CA CYS A 60 5.28 -8.53 -0.35
C CYS A 60 3.87 -9.10 -0.41
N PHE A 61 3.70 -10.36 -0.05
CA PHE A 61 2.39 -10.99 0.00
C PHE A 61 1.42 -10.27 0.96
N LYS A 62 1.91 -9.66 2.04
CA LYS A 62 1.05 -8.92 2.97
C LYS A 62 0.46 -7.67 2.31
N TRP A 63 1.29 -6.84 1.67
CA TRP A 63 0.78 -5.62 1.04
C TRP A 63 0.02 -5.91 -0.25
N LEU A 64 0.43 -6.92 -1.04
CA LEU A 64 -0.31 -7.34 -2.24
C LEU A 64 -1.74 -7.81 -1.91
N LYS A 65 -1.91 -8.55 -0.81
CA LYS A 65 -3.22 -9.00 -0.34
C LYS A 65 -4.14 -7.83 0.04
N GLU A 66 -3.57 -6.79 0.65
CA GLU A 66 -4.33 -5.57 0.95
C GLU A 66 -4.68 -4.80 -0.32
N CYS A 67 -3.77 -4.70 -1.30
CA CYS A 67 -4.07 -4.12 -2.61
C CYS A 67 -5.23 -4.85 -3.30
N GLU A 68 -5.21 -6.18 -3.35
CA GLU A 68 -6.31 -6.99 -3.89
C GLU A 68 -7.64 -6.70 -3.18
N ARG A 69 -7.64 -6.66 -1.84
CA ARG A 69 -8.84 -6.42 -1.03
C ARG A 69 -9.49 -5.07 -1.32
N VAL A 70 -8.68 -4.01 -1.43
CA VAL A 70 -9.18 -2.64 -1.64
C VAL A 70 -9.53 -2.37 -3.11
N LEU A 71 -8.96 -3.11 -4.07
CA LEU A 71 -9.27 -2.96 -5.48
C LEU A 71 -10.71 -3.38 -5.80
N LYS A 72 -11.38 -2.57 -6.62
CA LYS A 72 -12.65 -2.96 -7.25
C LYS A 72 -12.44 -4.15 -8.18
N LYS A 73 -13.54 -4.83 -8.55
CA LYS A 73 -13.51 -5.99 -9.47
C LYS A 73 -12.77 -5.71 -10.79
N ASN A 74 -12.88 -4.47 -11.30
CA ASN A 74 -12.23 -4.03 -12.54
C ASN A 74 -11.06 -3.07 -12.26
N GLY A 75 -10.56 -3.04 -11.03
CA GLY A 75 -9.42 -2.21 -10.67
C GLY A 75 -8.12 -2.77 -11.21
N SER A 76 -7.10 -1.91 -11.31
CA SER A 76 -5.78 -2.28 -11.80
C SER A 76 -4.69 -2.03 -10.75
N LEU A 77 -3.65 -2.87 -10.78
CA LEU A 77 -2.46 -2.74 -9.95
C LEU A 77 -1.23 -2.60 -10.84
N TYR A 78 -0.44 -1.56 -10.60
CA TYR A 78 0.88 -1.37 -11.19
C TYR A 78 1.93 -1.43 -10.09
N VAL A 79 2.86 -2.38 -10.22
CA VAL A 79 4.00 -2.55 -9.30
C VAL A 79 5.25 -2.17 -10.05
N ILE A 80 5.94 -1.14 -9.57
CA ILE A 80 7.26 -0.76 -10.06
C ILE A 80 8.29 -1.62 -9.33
N ASN A 81 9.28 -2.11 -10.07
CA ASN A 81 10.40 -2.85 -9.50
C ASN A 81 11.69 -2.49 -10.25
N TYR A 82 12.83 -2.68 -9.59
CA TYR A 82 14.11 -2.61 -10.27
C TYR A 82 14.31 -3.84 -11.18
N PRO A 83 14.86 -3.67 -12.39
CA PRO A 83 15.15 -4.77 -13.32
C PRO A 83 16.06 -5.86 -12.74
#